data_AF-A0A256XC64-F1
#
_entry.id   AF-A0A256XC64-F1
#
_cell.length_a   1.000
_cell.length_b   1.000
_cell.length_c   1.000
_cell.angle_alpha   90.00
_cell.angle_beta   90.00
_cell.angle_gamma   90.00
#
_symmetry.space_group_name_H-M   'P 1'
#
loop_
_entity.id
_entity.type
_entity.pdbx_description
1 polymer ?
#
loop_
_entity_poly.entity_id
_entity_poly.type
_entity_poly.pdbx_seq_one_letter_code
_entity_poly.pdbx_strand_id
1 'polypeptide(L)'
;MNDYIVIYIGYGKSRSEIMSSLSDLILNFKDYLIKELKHAIQELSTNRISIGPILTISELIYLVSKFLKDRKRKTILIIDEFRRIGKLSEVEQELELVSNDVAVIDYGFKKHGGSFKIICFTSDAIAQKLQPKLSSKCVWWIMWHLPKEDFYKALRELNCSIDYELLWKLTGGSLREIKDMLRIQWNVNSWIDRKIVIIHKLIRSYISSRKISKEEFIHEVKRFIDNIN
;
A
#
# COMPACT_ATOMS: atom_id res chain seq x y z
N MET A 1 15.71 -8.25 -21.87
CA MET A 1 16.29 -8.44 -20.53
C MET A 1 15.81 -7.28 -19.67
N ASN A 2 15.15 -7.51 -18.54
CA ASN A 2 14.41 -6.46 -17.82
C ASN A 2 15.29 -5.25 -17.46
N ASP A 3 14.98 -4.10 -18.06
CA ASP A 3 15.71 -2.83 -17.88
C ASP A 3 15.58 -2.25 -16.46
N TYR A 4 14.67 -2.80 -15.64
CA TYR A 4 14.29 -2.27 -14.34
C TYR A 4 14.51 -3.29 -13.22
N ILE A 5 15.08 -2.81 -12.10
CA ILE A 5 14.97 -3.45 -10.79
C ILE A 5 13.70 -2.90 -10.13
N VAL A 6 12.74 -3.76 -9.84
CA VAL A 6 11.51 -3.39 -9.13
C VAL A 6 11.57 -3.96 -7.71
N ILE A 7 11.42 -3.09 -6.71
CA ILE A 7 11.40 -3.47 -5.29
C ILE A 7 10.03 -3.11 -4.74
N TYR A 8 9.33 -4.06 -4.12
CA TYR A 8 8.03 -3.83 -3.49
C TYR A 8 8.14 -3.92 -1.98
N ILE A 9 7.58 -2.92 -1.29
CA ILE A 9 7.57 -2.79 0.16
C ILE A 9 6.14 -2.54 0.59
N GLY A 10 5.50 -3.51 1.26
CA GLY A 10 4.15 -3.35 1.80
C GLY A 10 4.16 -3.28 3.32
N TYR A 11 3.54 -2.25 3.88
CA TYR A 11 3.34 -2.12 5.32
C TYR A 11 2.13 -2.98 5.78
N GLY A 12 2.32 -3.78 6.84
CA GLY A 12 1.32 -4.75 7.34
C GLY A 12 1.81 -6.20 7.34
N LYS A 13 2.95 -6.46 6.70
CA LYS A 13 3.71 -7.71 6.82
C LYS A 13 4.56 -7.70 8.09
N SER A 14 4.60 -8.83 8.79
CA SER A 14 5.52 -9.08 9.91
C SER A 14 6.98 -8.88 9.46
N ARG A 15 7.90 -8.58 10.41
CA ARG A 15 9.33 -8.44 10.12
C ARG A 15 9.88 -9.63 9.32
N SER A 16 9.40 -10.83 9.60
CA SER A 16 9.75 -12.05 8.86
C SER A 16 9.27 -12.04 7.40
N GLU A 17 8.10 -11.48 7.09
CA GLU A 17 7.54 -11.44 5.73
C GLU A 17 8.15 -10.32 4.88
N ILE A 18 8.52 -9.19 5.47
CA ILE A 18 9.32 -8.16 4.79
C ILE A 18 10.71 -8.73 4.48
N MET A 19 11.33 -9.38 5.48
CA MET A 19 12.63 -10.04 5.29
C MET A 19 12.55 -11.21 4.29
N SER A 20 11.42 -11.91 4.15
CA SER A 20 11.26 -12.96 3.14
C SER A 20 11.07 -12.37 1.73
N SER A 21 10.26 -11.32 1.61
CA SER A 21 10.05 -10.62 0.33
C SER A 21 11.34 -9.97 -0.17
N LEU A 22 12.18 -9.49 0.77
CA LEU A 22 13.54 -9.06 0.47
C LEU A 22 14.46 -10.25 0.23
N SER A 23 14.34 -11.37 0.95
CA SER A 23 15.17 -12.57 0.72
C SER A 23 14.98 -13.20 -0.66
N ASP A 24 13.78 -13.11 -1.24
CA ASP A 24 13.52 -13.59 -2.60
C ASP A 24 14.18 -12.69 -3.67
N LEU A 25 14.49 -11.43 -3.31
CA LEU A 25 15.32 -10.51 -4.12
C LEU A 25 16.84 -10.82 -3.99
N ILE A 26 17.19 -11.79 -3.14
CA ILE A 26 18.51 -11.96 -2.56
C ILE A 26 19.01 -13.40 -2.77
N LEU A 27 19.81 -13.62 -3.82
CA LEU A 27 20.92 -14.58 -3.71
C LEU A 27 22.27 -13.88 -3.50
N ASN A 28 22.36 -12.55 -3.69
CA ASN A 28 23.61 -11.78 -3.56
C ASN A 28 23.50 -10.53 -2.65
N PHE A 29 22.37 -10.30 -1.98
CA PHE A 29 22.09 -9.05 -1.24
C PHE A 29 21.88 -9.25 0.29
N LYS A 30 21.92 -10.49 0.80
CA LYS A 30 21.65 -10.83 2.22
C LYS A 30 22.76 -10.33 3.12
N ASP A 31 23.99 -10.66 2.74
CA ASP A 31 25.15 -10.43 3.58
C ASP A 31 25.52 -8.95 3.62
N TYR A 32 25.33 -8.24 2.50
CA TYR A 32 25.51 -6.79 2.45
C TYR A 32 24.45 -6.05 3.26
N LEU A 33 23.16 -6.38 3.08
CA LEU A 33 22.08 -5.72 3.82
C LEU A 33 22.14 -6.03 5.31
N ILE A 34 22.44 -7.27 5.71
CA ILE A 34 22.64 -7.65 7.12
C ILE A 34 23.86 -6.93 7.70
N LYS A 35 24.97 -6.80 6.96
CA LYS A 35 26.18 -6.11 7.43
C LYS A 35 25.95 -4.61 7.59
N GLU A 36 25.33 -3.95 6.61
CA GLU A 36 25.02 -2.51 6.69
C GLU A 36 23.92 -2.21 7.71
N LEU A 37 22.88 -3.06 7.83
CA LEU A 37 21.87 -2.92 8.89
C LEU A 37 22.49 -3.12 10.27
N LYS A 38 23.41 -4.08 10.43
CA LYS A 38 24.17 -4.24 11.69
C LYS A 38 25.02 -3.02 11.98
N HIS A 39 25.71 -2.47 10.99
CA HIS A 39 26.54 -1.27 11.14
C HIS A 39 25.69 -0.05 11.53
N ALA A 40 24.55 0.18 10.86
CA ALA A 40 23.61 1.24 11.18
C ALA A 40 23.00 1.08 12.59
N ILE A 41 22.68 -0.16 12.99
CA ILE A 41 22.21 -0.47 14.37
C ILE A 41 23.31 -0.21 15.40
N GLN A 42 24.58 -0.43 15.05
CA GLN A 42 25.73 -0.20 15.94
C GLN A 42 26.01 1.31 16.13
N GLU A 43 25.90 2.12 15.06
CA GLU A 43 25.95 3.58 15.13
C GLU A 43 24.81 4.19 15.96
N LEU A 44 23.61 3.59 15.91
CA LEU A 44 22.43 4.04 16.65
C LEU A 44 22.42 3.62 18.13
N SER A 45 23.36 2.76 18.56
CA SER A 45 23.42 2.22 19.93
C SER A 45 24.06 3.16 20.97
N THR A 46 24.60 4.31 20.56
CA THR A 46 25.27 5.28 21.46
C THR A 46 24.36 6.35 22.04
N ASN A 47 23.09 6.46 21.65
CA ASN A 47 22.14 7.38 22.28
C ASN A 47 20.79 6.71 22.55
N ARG A 48 20.41 6.63 23.84
CA ARG A 48 19.17 6.01 24.34
C ARG A 48 17.93 6.78 23.90
N ILE A 49 17.12 6.23 22.99
CA ILE A 49 15.70 6.59 22.81
C ILE A 49 14.88 5.32 22.52
N SER A 50 13.70 5.24 23.15
CA SER A 50 12.76 4.11 23.14
C SER A 50 12.32 3.69 21.73
N ILE A 51 12.33 2.38 21.46
CA ILE A 51 12.12 1.78 20.13
C ILE A 51 10.62 1.66 19.83
N GLY A 52 10.11 2.57 19.00
CA GLY A 52 9.04 2.29 18.04
C GLY A 52 9.61 1.56 16.81
N PRO A 53 8.80 0.95 15.94
CA PRO A 53 9.24 -0.10 15.04
C PRO A 53 10.12 0.44 13.89
N ILE A 54 11.36 -0.06 13.80
CA ILE A 54 12.11 -0.50 12.61
C ILE A 54 12.02 0.42 11.37
N LEU A 55 13.07 1.25 11.14
CA LEU A 55 13.40 2.08 9.96
C LEU A 55 12.25 2.92 9.36
N THR A 56 12.43 4.24 9.34
CA THR A 56 11.57 5.19 8.61
C THR A 56 11.60 4.93 7.10
N ILE A 57 10.59 5.40 6.36
CA ILE A 57 10.55 5.27 4.90
C ILE A 57 11.77 5.94 4.25
N SER A 58 12.16 7.12 4.73
CA SER A 58 13.35 7.84 4.26
C SER A 58 14.64 7.04 4.47
N GLU A 59 14.84 6.41 5.65
CA GLU A 59 16.02 5.59 5.90
C GLU A 59 16.06 4.35 4.98
N LEU A 60 14.92 3.73 4.73
CA LEU A 60 14.80 2.58 3.83
C LEU A 60 15.12 2.97 2.38
N ILE A 61 14.58 4.09 1.91
CA ILE A 61 14.89 4.66 0.58
C ILE A 61 16.39 4.92 0.46
N TYR A 62 16.98 5.55 1.48
CA TYR A 62 18.41 5.84 1.50
C TYR A 62 19.25 4.56 1.39
N LEU A 63 18.97 3.54 2.20
CA LEU A 63 19.69 2.26 2.18
C LEU A 63 19.60 1.56 0.82
N VAL A 64 18.39 1.46 0.26
CA VAL A 64 18.16 0.87 -1.07
C VAL A 64 18.91 1.65 -2.15
N SER A 65 18.86 2.98 -2.09
CA SER A 65 19.51 3.84 -3.06
C SER A 65 21.03 3.68 -3.03
N LYS A 66 21.64 3.66 -1.83
CA LYS A 66 23.09 3.50 -1.64
C LYS A 66 23.58 2.18 -2.23
N PHE A 67 22.81 1.09 -2.05
CA PHE A 67 23.18 -0.22 -2.59
C PHE A 67 23.14 -0.31 -4.13
N LEU A 68 22.21 0.42 -4.75
CA LEU A 68 21.92 0.28 -6.18
C LEU A 68 22.56 1.36 -7.06
N LYS A 69 23.02 2.46 -6.48
CA LYS A 69 23.50 3.66 -7.19
C LYS A 69 24.53 3.36 -8.28
N ASP A 70 25.48 2.49 -7.99
CA ASP A 70 26.63 2.24 -8.88
C ASP A 70 26.37 1.15 -9.91
N ARG A 71 25.17 0.54 -9.91
CA ARG A 71 24.87 -0.63 -10.76
C ARG A 71 24.43 -0.26 -12.18
N LYS A 72 24.41 1.04 -12.53
CA LYS A 72 23.92 1.55 -13.84
C LYS A 72 22.53 1.02 -14.22
N ARG A 73 21.67 0.79 -13.23
CA ARG A 73 20.32 0.23 -13.42
C ARG A 73 19.24 1.27 -13.23
N LYS A 74 18.14 1.10 -13.95
CA LYS A 74 16.88 1.78 -13.65
C LYS A 74 16.21 1.04 -12.50
N THR A 75 15.78 1.76 -11.48
CA THR A 75 15.19 1.19 -10.26
C THR A 75 13.83 1.85 -10.02
N ILE A 76 12.83 1.02 -9.73
CA ILE A 76 11.51 1.44 -9.27
C ILE A 76 11.29 0.84 -7.88
N LEU A 77 11.07 1.70 -6.90
CA LEU A 77 10.66 1.31 -5.56
C LEU A 77 9.16 1.53 -5.42
N ILE A 78 8.43 0.48 -5.07
CA ILE A 78 6.99 0.50 -4.83
C ILE A 78 6.77 0.43 -3.32
N ILE A 79 6.08 1.41 -2.77
CA ILE A 79 5.71 1.48 -1.36
C ILE A 79 4.20 1.38 -1.26
N ASP A 80 3.72 0.26 -0.74
CA ASP A 80 2.31 0.00 -0.52
C ASP A 80 1.92 0.32 0.92
N GLU A 81 0.70 0.85 1.07
CA GLU A 81 0.20 1.46 2.29
C GLU A 81 1.21 2.50 2.84
N PHE A 82 1.45 3.57 2.07
CA PHE A 82 2.18 4.78 2.49
C PHE A 82 1.39 5.50 3.59
N ARG A 83 1.34 4.84 4.74
CA ARG A 83 0.92 5.28 6.07
C ARG A 83 0.96 4.09 7.02
N ARG A 84 1.68 4.27 8.12
CA ARG A 84 1.47 3.45 9.31
C ARG A 84 1.40 4.38 10.51
N ILE A 85 0.18 4.78 10.86
CA ILE A 85 -0.16 5.42 12.14
C ILE A 85 0.41 6.85 12.26
N GLY A 86 -0.47 7.85 12.19
CA GLY A 86 -0.05 9.25 12.35
C GLY A 86 -1.14 10.24 11.94
N LYS A 87 -0.98 11.50 12.33
CA LYS A 87 -1.83 12.62 11.89
C LYS A 87 -1.59 12.89 10.41
N LEU A 88 -2.58 13.47 9.72
CA LEU A 88 -2.45 13.82 8.29
C LEU A 88 -1.22 14.71 8.02
N SER A 89 -0.90 15.62 8.93
CA SER A 89 0.26 16.51 8.86
C SER A 89 1.60 15.76 8.87
N GLU A 90 1.69 14.64 9.57
CA GLU A 90 2.91 13.82 9.62
C GLU A 90 3.12 13.09 8.30
N VAL A 91 2.04 12.56 7.69
CA VAL A 91 2.08 11.93 6.36
C VAL A 91 2.43 12.94 5.28
N GLU A 92 1.91 14.17 5.38
CA GLU A 92 2.25 15.28 4.49
C GLU A 92 3.75 15.61 4.56
N GLN A 93 4.30 15.79 5.76
CA GLN A 93 5.72 16.06 5.98
C GLN A 93 6.60 14.92 5.47
N GLU A 94 6.24 13.66 5.76
CA GLU A 94 7.01 12.50 5.31
C GLU A 94 7.00 12.39 3.78
N LEU A 95 5.85 12.61 3.13
CA LEU A 95 5.77 12.60 1.67
C LEU A 95 6.60 13.74 1.04
N GLU A 96 6.61 14.91 1.66
CA GLU A 96 7.45 16.02 1.21
C GLU A 96 8.94 15.69 1.32
N LEU A 97 9.39 15.16 2.46
CA LEU A 97 10.77 14.71 2.65
C LEU A 97 11.17 13.66 1.60
N VAL A 98 10.34 12.61 1.45
CA VAL A 98 10.55 11.56 0.45
C VAL A 98 10.62 12.13 -0.97
N SER A 99 9.75 13.09 -1.33
CA SER A 99 9.76 13.69 -2.67
C SER A 99 11.06 14.44 -2.97
N ASN A 100 11.60 15.16 -1.98
CA ASN A 100 12.86 15.87 -2.11
C ASN A 100 14.05 14.89 -2.19
N ASP A 101 14.06 13.86 -1.34
CA ASP A 101 15.10 12.82 -1.30
C ASP A 101 15.19 12.09 -2.64
N VAL A 102 14.04 11.72 -3.23
CA VAL A 102 13.99 11.01 -4.51
C VAL A 102 14.61 11.83 -5.64
N ALA A 103 14.40 13.14 -5.66
CA ALA A 103 15.00 14.01 -6.68
C ALA A 103 16.54 13.98 -6.60
N VAL A 104 17.08 14.06 -5.38
CA VAL A 104 18.53 14.00 -5.13
C VAL A 104 19.09 12.62 -5.49
N ILE A 105 18.39 11.55 -5.09
CA ILE A 105 18.79 10.17 -5.36
C ILE A 105 18.78 9.88 -6.87
N ASP A 106 17.71 10.23 -7.59
CA ASP A 106 17.59 10.01 -9.03
C ASP A 106 18.71 10.71 -9.80
N TYR A 107 19.06 11.94 -9.40
CA TYR A 107 20.22 12.65 -9.97
C TYR A 107 21.53 11.88 -9.78
N GLY A 108 21.74 11.29 -8.60
CA GLY A 108 22.89 10.43 -8.32
C GLY A 108 22.94 9.17 -9.19
N PHE A 109 21.80 8.54 -9.47
CA PHE A 109 21.70 7.36 -10.35
C PHE A 109 21.95 7.73 -11.82
N LYS A 110 21.41 8.86 -12.27
CA LYS A 110 21.58 9.36 -13.64
C LYS A 110 23.04 9.57 -14.02
N LYS A 111 23.88 10.05 -13.08
CA LYS A 111 25.34 10.17 -13.27
C LYS A 111 26.03 8.86 -13.63
N HIS A 112 25.45 7.72 -13.23
CA HIS A 112 25.97 6.39 -13.51
C HIS A 112 25.21 5.68 -14.63
N GLY A 113 24.35 6.38 -15.38
CA GLY A 113 23.53 5.80 -16.46
C GLY A 113 22.31 5.01 -15.97
N GLY A 114 21.91 5.19 -14.70
CA GLY A 114 20.70 4.61 -14.12
C GLY A 114 19.57 5.63 -13.92
N SER A 115 18.53 5.22 -13.22
CA SER A 115 17.47 6.12 -12.71
C SER A 115 16.85 5.53 -11.45
N PHE A 116 16.26 6.36 -10.62
CA PHE A 116 15.55 5.93 -9.41
C PHE A 116 14.18 6.59 -9.34
N LYS A 117 13.13 5.79 -9.20
CA LYS A 117 11.74 6.24 -9.12
C LYS A 117 11.05 5.55 -7.95
N ILE A 118 10.11 6.26 -7.33
CA ILE A 118 9.24 5.71 -6.30
C ILE A 118 7.79 5.80 -6.76
N ILE A 119 7.03 4.74 -6.51
CA ILE A 119 5.57 4.69 -6.63
C ILE A 119 5.01 4.39 -5.24
N CYS A 120 4.19 5.30 -4.71
CA CYS A 120 3.54 5.11 -3.41
C CYS A 120 2.05 4.83 -3.62
N PHE A 121 1.52 3.82 -2.94
CA PHE A 121 0.09 3.57 -2.83
C PHE A 121 -0.42 4.01 -1.46
N THR A 122 -1.59 4.65 -1.43
CA THR A 122 -2.26 5.06 -0.19
C THR A 122 -3.77 5.02 -0.42
N SER A 123 -4.55 5.13 0.67
CA SER A 123 -6.00 5.19 0.56
C SER A 123 -6.48 6.47 -0.13
N ASP A 124 -7.60 6.39 -0.87
CA ASP A 124 -8.20 7.54 -1.56
C ASP A 124 -8.48 8.74 -0.63
N ALA A 125 -8.92 8.46 0.59
CA ALA A 125 -9.21 9.50 1.59
C ALA A 125 -7.96 10.30 2.00
N ILE A 126 -6.78 9.69 1.96
CA ILE A 126 -5.51 10.38 2.21
C ILE A 126 -5.08 11.12 0.93
N ALA A 127 -5.15 10.45 -0.22
CA ALA A 127 -4.77 11.03 -1.50
C ALA A 127 -5.54 12.32 -1.78
N GLN A 128 -6.87 12.33 -1.60
CA GLN A 128 -7.70 13.52 -1.80
C GLN A 128 -7.31 14.69 -0.88
N LYS A 129 -6.80 14.43 0.33
CA LYS A 129 -6.41 15.48 1.27
C LYS A 129 -5.00 16.01 1.02
N LEU A 130 -4.11 15.17 0.49
CA LEU A 130 -2.71 15.53 0.23
C LEU A 130 -2.50 16.10 -1.16
N GLN A 131 -3.26 15.64 -2.16
CA GLN A 131 -3.11 16.08 -3.56
C GLN A 131 -3.17 17.60 -3.73
N PRO A 132 -4.13 18.35 -3.14
CA PRO A 132 -4.15 19.80 -3.29
C PRO A 132 -2.90 20.48 -2.72
N LYS A 133 -2.29 19.90 -1.69
CA LYS A 133 -1.15 20.47 -0.96
C LYS A 133 0.19 20.14 -1.60
N LEU A 134 0.31 18.95 -2.18
CA LEU A 134 1.58 18.38 -2.67
C LEU A 134 1.55 18.08 -4.19
N SER A 135 0.63 18.71 -4.92
CA SER A 135 0.47 18.53 -6.37
C SER A 135 1.73 18.85 -7.18
N SER A 136 2.57 19.78 -6.70
CA SER A 136 3.81 20.18 -7.37
C SER A 136 5.01 19.25 -7.08
N LYS A 137 4.89 18.36 -6.09
CA LYS A 137 6.00 17.53 -5.58
C LYS A 137 5.98 16.11 -6.13
N CYS A 138 4.80 15.59 -6.46
CA CYS A 138 4.64 14.25 -7.01
C CYS A 138 3.49 14.20 -8.00
N VAL A 139 3.53 13.19 -8.89
CA VAL A 139 2.45 12.93 -9.84
C VAL A 139 1.39 12.10 -9.13
N TRP A 140 0.16 12.58 -9.13
CA TRP A 140 -0.97 11.93 -8.47
C TRP A 140 -1.80 11.16 -9.49
N TRP A 141 -2.07 9.88 -9.18
CA TRP A 141 -3.00 9.04 -9.91
C TRP A 141 -4.02 8.50 -8.93
N ILE A 142 -5.30 8.69 -9.23
CA ILE A 142 -6.40 8.13 -8.43
C ILE A 142 -6.90 6.89 -9.15
N MET A 143 -6.90 5.75 -8.46
CA MET A 143 -7.47 4.51 -8.96
C MET A 143 -8.88 4.36 -8.40
N TRP A 144 -9.88 4.37 -9.27
CA TRP A 144 -11.26 4.11 -8.88
C TRP A 144 -11.68 2.69 -9.25
N HIS A 145 -12.88 2.30 -8.84
CA HIS A 145 -13.53 1.14 -9.41
C HIS A 145 -13.70 1.31 -10.93
N LEU A 146 -13.61 0.20 -11.66
CA LEU A 146 -13.79 0.24 -13.13
C LEU A 146 -15.16 0.83 -13.44
N PRO A 147 -15.33 1.66 -14.47
CA PRO A 147 -16.64 1.99 -15.00
C PRO A 147 -17.38 0.74 -15.48
N LYS A 148 -18.72 0.82 -15.53
CA LYS A 148 -19.60 -0.32 -15.86
C LYS A 148 -19.19 -1.05 -17.14
N GLU A 149 -18.93 -0.30 -18.21
CA GLU A 149 -18.54 -0.85 -19.52
C GLU A 149 -17.20 -1.59 -19.46
N ASP A 150 -16.21 -1.02 -18.79
CA ASP A 150 -14.88 -1.65 -18.69
C ASP A 150 -14.89 -2.84 -17.72
N PHE A 151 -15.75 -2.80 -16.70
CA PHE A 151 -16.01 -3.95 -15.84
C PHE A 151 -16.62 -5.12 -16.65
N TYR A 152 -17.57 -4.85 -17.56
CA TYR A 152 -18.15 -5.90 -18.40
C TYR A 152 -17.13 -6.51 -19.36
N LYS A 153 -16.24 -5.68 -19.93
CA LYS A 153 -15.11 -6.19 -20.73
C LYS A 153 -14.22 -7.11 -19.90
N ALA A 154 -13.85 -6.69 -18.70
CA ALA A 154 -13.03 -7.50 -17.80
C ALA A 154 -13.71 -8.84 -17.43
N LEU A 155 -15.02 -8.84 -17.14
CA LEU A 155 -15.77 -10.06 -16.86
C LEU A 155 -15.84 -11.02 -18.05
N ARG A 156 -15.96 -10.47 -19.27
CA ARG A 156 -15.94 -11.25 -20.50
C ARG A 156 -14.59 -11.93 -20.70
N GLU A 157 -13.49 -11.21 -20.53
CA GLU A 157 -12.13 -11.76 -20.63
C GLU A 157 -11.87 -12.85 -19.58
N LEU A 158 -12.48 -12.72 -18.41
CA LEU A 158 -12.38 -13.70 -17.32
C LEU A 158 -13.36 -14.88 -17.45
N ASN A 159 -14.12 -14.97 -18.55
CA ASN A 159 -15.15 -15.98 -18.80
C ASN A 159 -16.13 -16.11 -17.61
N CYS A 160 -16.58 -14.98 -17.07
CA CYS A 160 -17.54 -14.95 -15.98
C CYS A 160 -18.86 -15.63 -16.38
N SER A 161 -19.34 -16.53 -15.52
CA SER A 161 -20.58 -17.30 -15.73
C SER A 161 -21.82 -16.71 -15.06
N ILE A 162 -21.67 -15.61 -14.31
CA ILE A 162 -22.78 -14.88 -13.69
C ILE A 162 -23.23 -13.75 -14.62
N ASP A 163 -24.48 -13.34 -14.51
CA ASP A 163 -24.98 -12.08 -15.08
C ASP A 163 -24.11 -10.86 -14.66
N TYR A 164 -23.69 -10.08 -15.65
CA TYR A 164 -22.72 -9.00 -15.44
C TYR A 164 -23.36 -7.80 -14.73
N GLU A 165 -24.64 -7.53 -14.96
CA GLU A 165 -25.40 -6.47 -14.29
C GLU A 165 -25.52 -6.75 -12.80
N LEU A 166 -25.89 -7.96 -12.43
CA LEU A 166 -25.95 -8.39 -11.05
C LEU A 166 -24.58 -8.23 -10.37
N LEU A 167 -23.51 -8.71 -11.00
CA LEU A 167 -22.19 -8.65 -10.40
C LEU A 167 -21.68 -7.20 -10.27
N TRP A 168 -22.01 -6.34 -11.22
CA TRP A 168 -21.73 -4.90 -11.13
C TRP A 168 -22.48 -4.25 -9.98
N LYS A 169 -23.79 -4.52 -9.83
CA LYS A 169 -24.60 -3.99 -8.72
C LYS A 169 -24.09 -4.45 -7.35
N LEU A 170 -23.59 -5.68 -7.25
CA LEU A 170 -23.06 -6.23 -6.00
C LEU A 170 -21.68 -5.67 -5.63
N THR A 171 -20.83 -5.42 -6.62
CA THR A 171 -19.41 -5.09 -6.39
C THR A 171 -19.07 -3.62 -6.64
N GLY A 172 -19.98 -2.88 -7.28
CA GLY A 172 -19.77 -1.49 -7.69
C GLY A 172 -18.54 -1.29 -8.59
N GLY A 173 -18.13 -2.31 -9.34
CA GLY A 173 -16.96 -2.23 -10.22
C GLY A 173 -15.62 -2.61 -9.58
N SER A 174 -15.64 -3.14 -8.36
CA SER A 174 -14.41 -3.44 -7.64
C SER A 174 -13.69 -4.67 -8.21
N LEU A 175 -12.50 -4.46 -8.77
CA LEU A 175 -11.61 -5.54 -9.24
C LEU A 175 -11.16 -6.46 -8.09
N ARG A 176 -11.05 -5.95 -6.86
CA ARG A 176 -10.73 -6.76 -5.68
C ARG A 176 -11.83 -7.79 -5.43
N GLU A 177 -13.09 -7.39 -5.61
CA GLU A 177 -14.23 -8.29 -5.45
C GLU A 177 -14.31 -9.32 -6.58
N ILE A 178 -13.99 -8.93 -7.82
CA ILE A 178 -13.87 -9.89 -8.93
C ILE A 178 -12.82 -10.96 -8.61
N LYS A 179 -11.65 -10.57 -8.10
CA LYS A 179 -10.59 -11.52 -7.72
C LYS A 179 -11.08 -12.52 -6.67
N ASP A 180 -11.83 -12.07 -5.68
CA ASP A 180 -12.37 -12.96 -4.64
C ASP A 180 -13.46 -13.89 -5.19
N MET A 181 -14.31 -13.40 -6.09
CA MET A 181 -15.31 -14.20 -6.81
C MET A 181 -14.66 -15.26 -7.71
N LEU A 182 -13.61 -14.91 -8.44
CA LEU A 182 -12.88 -15.83 -9.30
C LEU A 182 -12.30 -17.01 -8.50
N ARG A 183 -11.76 -16.74 -7.30
CA ARG A 183 -11.20 -17.77 -6.39
C ARG A 183 -12.23 -18.80 -5.91
N ILE A 184 -13.51 -18.43 -5.93
CA ILE A 184 -14.63 -19.31 -5.55
C ILE A 184 -15.48 -19.69 -6.77
N GLN A 185 -14.90 -19.59 -7.97
CA GLN A 185 -15.54 -19.99 -9.22
C GLN A 185 -16.91 -19.33 -9.41
N TRP A 186 -16.99 -18.03 -9.12
CA TRP A 186 -18.20 -17.24 -9.33
C TRP A 186 -19.41 -17.71 -8.47
N ASN A 187 -19.16 -18.33 -7.32
CA ASN A 187 -20.21 -18.70 -6.38
C ASN A 187 -20.64 -17.48 -5.53
N VAL A 188 -21.71 -16.80 -5.95
CA VAL A 188 -22.23 -15.59 -5.27
C VAL A 188 -22.58 -15.85 -3.80
N ASN A 189 -23.21 -16.97 -3.47
CA ASN A 189 -23.59 -17.30 -2.09
C ASN A 189 -22.35 -17.41 -1.19
N SER A 190 -21.34 -18.14 -1.64
CA SER A 190 -20.07 -18.27 -0.92
C SER A 190 -19.35 -16.92 -0.75
N TRP A 191 -19.49 -16.01 -1.71
CA TRP A 191 -18.96 -14.66 -1.57
C TRP A 191 -19.72 -13.86 -0.51
N ILE A 192 -21.06 -13.88 -0.55
CA ILE A 192 -21.92 -13.20 0.44
C ILE A 192 -21.59 -13.70 1.84
N ASP A 193 -21.49 -15.01 2.05
CA ASP A 193 -21.15 -15.60 3.35
C ASP A 193 -19.81 -15.08 3.88
N ARG A 194 -18.80 -14.99 3.01
CA ARG A 194 -17.49 -14.41 3.36
C ARG A 194 -17.60 -12.93 3.74
N LYS A 195 -18.41 -12.15 3.02
CA LYS A 195 -18.64 -10.73 3.35
C LYS A 195 -19.35 -10.55 4.68
N ILE A 196 -20.35 -11.38 4.97
CA ILE A 196 -21.04 -11.38 6.27
C ILE A 196 -20.04 -11.64 7.41
N VAL A 197 -19.15 -12.62 7.26
CA VAL A 197 -18.12 -12.93 8.27
C VAL A 197 -17.17 -11.73 8.48
N ILE A 198 -16.72 -11.09 7.41
CA ILE A 198 -15.85 -9.91 7.48
C ILE A 198 -16.57 -8.76 8.19
N ILE A 199 -17.81 -8.46 7.80
CA ILE A 199 -18.63 -7.40 8.40
C ILE A 199 -18.83 -7.67 9.89
N HIS A 200 -19.19 -8.89 10.29
CA HIS A 200 -19.32 -9.25 11.70
C HIS A 200 -18.03 -9.01 12.49
N LYS A 201 -16.87 -9.34 11.92
CA LYS A 201 -15.58 -9.08 12.56
C LYS A 201 -15.32 -7.58 12.71
N LEU A 202 -15.58 -6.79 11.67
CA LEU A 202 -15.40 -5.34 11.69
C LEU A 202 -16.33 -4.66 12.71
N ILE A 203 -17.60 -5.06 12.76
CA ILE A 203 -18.57 -4.55 13.75
C ILE A 203 -18.07 -4.85 15.17
N ARG A 204 -17.66 -6.09 15.45
CA ARG A 204 -17.13 -6.45 16.78
C ARG A 204 -15.91 -5.60 17.15
N SER A 205 -14.94 -5.47 16.23
CA SER A 205 -13.76 -4.65 16.45
C SER A 205 -14.11 -3.17 16.69
N TYR A 206 -15.06 -2.61 15.94
CA TYR A 206 -15.51 -1.23 16.12
C TYR A 206 -16.14 -1.02 17.50
N ILE A 207 -17.14 -1.85 17.86
CA ILE A 207 -17.84 -1.85 19.16
C ILE A 207 -16.83 -1.93 20.30
N SER A 208 -15.89 -2.88 20.25
CA SER A 208 -14.86 -3.04 21.27
C SER A 208 -13.90 -1.83 21.35
N SER A 209 -13.49 -1.28 20.21
CA SER A 209 -12.56 -0.14 20.18
C SER A 209 -13.18 1.16 20.70
N ARG A 210 -14.47 1.36 20.45
CA ARG A 210 -15.25 2.54 20.86
C ARG A 210 -15.88 2.38 22.24
N LYS A 211 -15.89 1.17 22.80
CA LYS A 211 -16.55 0.80 24.06
C LYS A 211 -18.04 1.17 24.08
N ILE A 212 -18.71 1.00 22.93
CA ILE A 212 -20.15 1.22 22.79
C ILE A 212 -20.90 -0.12 22.85
N SER A 213 -22.22 -0.06 23.02
CA SER A 213 -23.13 -1.20 22.90
C SER A 213 -23.46 -1.51 21.44
N LYS A 214 -24.10 -2.66 21.20
CA LYS A 214 -24.59 -3.04 19.87
C LYS A 214 -25.73 -2.12 19.43
N GLU A 215 -26.56 -1.70 20.38
CA GLU A 215 -27.71 -0.82 20.19
C GLU A 215 -27.26 0.57 19.75
N GLU A 216 -26.23 1.12 20.39
CA GLU A 216 -25.60 2.40 20.00
C GLU A 216 -24.99 2.30 18.61
N PHE A 217 -24.27 1.23 18.30
CA PHE A 217 -23.75 1.01 16.94
C PHE A 217 -24.86 0.98 15.89
N ILE A 218 -25.97 0.26 16.15
CA ILE A 218 -27.12 0.23 15.23
C ILE A 218 -27.74 1.63 15.07
N HIS A 219 -27.83 2.42 16.14
CA HIS A 219 -28.32 3.79 16.06
C HIS A 219 -27.40 4.69 15.23
N GLU A 220 -26.07 4.58 15.40
CA GLU A 220 -25.09 5.29 14.56
C GLU A 220 -25.25 4.94 13.08
N VAL A 221 -25.35 3.64 12.75
CA VAL A 221 -25.52 3.18 11.37
C VAL A 221 -26.83 3.68 10.76
N LYS A 222 -27.95 3.63 11.52
CA LYS A 222 -29.25 4.15 11.05
C LYS A 222 -29.17 5.63 10.73
N ARG A 223 -28.64 6.44 11.66
CA ARG A 223 -28.40 7.88 11.39
C ARG A 223 -27.57 8.09 10.15
N PHE A 224 -26.54 7.29 9.92
CA PHE A 224 -25.70 7.45 8.74
C PHE A 224 -26.49 7.14 7.46
N ILE A 225 -27.25 6.04 7.42
CA ILE A 225 -28.07 5.65 6.27
C ILE A 225 -29.14 6.70 5.97
N ASP A 226 -29.82 7.22 6.99
CA ASP A 226 -30.88 8.22 6.82
C ASP A 226 -30.34 9.54 6.23
N ASN A 227 -29.04 9.81 6.40
CA ASN A 227 -28.34 10.98 5.85
C ASN A 227 -27.75 10.75 4.43
N ILE A 228 -27.96 9.59 3.81
CA ILE A 228 -27.49 9.28 2.44
C ILE A 228 -28.57 9.59 1.38
N ASN A 229 -29.74 10.08 1.78
CA ASN A 229 -30.81 10.54 0.87
C ASN A 229 -30.65 12.01 0.46
#